data_AF-A0A1V2VVI3-F1
#
_entry.id   AF-A0A1V2VVI3-F1
#
_cell.length_a   1.000
_cell.length_b   1.000
_cell.length_c   1.000
_cell.angle_alpha   90.00
_cell.angle_beta   90.00
_cell.angle_gamma   90.00
#
_symmetry.space_group_name_H-M   'P 1'
#
loop_
_entity.id
_entity.type
_entity.pdbx_description
1 polymer ?
#
loop_
_entity_poly.entity_id
_entity_poly.type
_entity_poly.pdbx_seq_one_letter_code
_entity_poly.pdbx_strand_id
1 'polypeptide(L)'
;MKFQQARDEVIRFHKENKAVAAVVWLAAGLLTFIFMLRRSADILPAALFTSMLAFMVTGTLARYRAALDKRINAEDSFTWTVSVNGVDAGEISDARYARIRRNVFFDVRLYVSQVVNVMGCLYRAVDSLIWTLPILVFWGAAGCYFFAPESFATALHAIQTVTKDELVAAIPAAVNLLVMVSFMYLMVSMVGGRNFGFVNRFDEAVAADVRRAINCPAEGYVNLHRWLNGSLQQSRERDHLRAEKG
;
A
#
# COMPACT_ATOMS: atom_id res chain seq x y z
N MET A 1 12.74 -18.10 25.00
CA MET A 1 13.71 -18.25 23.88
C MET A 1 13.36 -17.46 22.61
N LYS A 2 12.11 -17.44 22.11
CA LYS A 2 11.76 -16.77 20.83
C LYS A 2 11.91 -15.24 20.80
N PHE A 3 11.78 -14.53 21.93
CA PHE A 3 11.84 -13.07 21.97
C PHE A 3 13.26 -12.50 21.86
N GLN A 4 14.23 -13.10 22.55
CA GLN A 4 15.64 -12.68 22.48
C GLN A 4 16.19 -12.85 21.07
N GLN A 5 15.89 -13.98 20.41
CA GLN A 5 16.26 -14.21 19.02
C GLN A 5 15.66 -13.15 18.07
N ALA A 6 14.38 -12.85 18.21
CA ALA A 6 13.73 -11.83 17.38
C ALA A 6 14.35 -10.43 17.61
N ARG A 7 14.67 -10.08 18.86
CA ARG A 7 15.34 -8.83 19.20
C ARG A 7 16.71 -8.73 18.52
N ASP A 8 17.52 -9.78 18.61
CA ASP A 8 18.88 -9.77 18.08
C ASP A 8 18.88 -9.73 16.54
N GLU A 9 17.92 -10.40 15.89
CA GLU A 9 17.66 -10.29 14.44
C GLU A 9 17.31 -8.85 14.02
N VAL A 10 16.44 -8.17 14.77
CA VAL A 10 16.07 -6.78 14.50
C VAL A 10 17.26 -5.84 14.69
N ILE A 11 18.07 -6.03 15.75
CA ILE A 11 19.27 -5.22 15.99
C ILE A 11 20.27 -5.38 14.84
N ARG A 12 20.52 -6.62 14.41
CA ARG A 12 21.39 -6.89 13.26
C ARG A 12 20.85 -6.25 11.99
N PHE A 13 19.54 -6.35 11.75
CA PHE A 13 18.89 -5.71 10.61
C PHE A 13 19.10 -4.19 10.58
N HIS A 14 18.94 -3.50 11.73
CA HIS A 14 19.16 -2.07 11.84
C HIS A 14 20.61 -1.66 11.54
N LYS A 15 21.58 -2.48 11.97
CA LYS A 15 23.01 -2.22 11.71
C LYS A 15 23.35 -2.33 10.22
N GLU A 16 22.78 -3.34 9.55
CA GLU A 16 23.11 -3.65 8.16
C GLU A 16 22.29 -2.84 7.14
N ASN A 17 21.03 -2.48 7.46
CA ASN A 17 20.13 -1.74 6.57
C ASN A 17 19.62 -0.45 7.21
N LYS A 18 20.54 0.44 7.62
CA LYS A 18 20.23 1.70 8.30
C LYS A 18 19.18 2.54 7.57
N ALA A 19 19.30 2.63 6.23
CA ALA A 19 18.41 3.43 5.40
C ALA A 19 16.97 2.87 5.38
N VAL A 20 16.81 1.56 5.20
CA VAL A 20 15.49 0.90 5.20
C VAL A 20 14.85 0.98 6.59
N ALA A 21 15.64 0.77 7.65
CA ALA A 21 15.17 0.92 9.02
C ALA A 21 14.69 2.36 9.29
N ALA A 22 15.44 3.37 8.86
CA ALA A 22 15.04 4.78 9.00
C ALA A 22 13.70 5.05 8.29
N VAL A 23 13.51 4.55 7.06
CA VAL A 23 12.24 4.68 6.34
C VAL A 23 11.09 4.02 7.09
N VAL A 24 11.29 2.82 7.65
CA VAL A 24 10.25 2.13 8.45
C VAL A 24 9.88 2.95 9.69
N TRP A 25 10.86 3.51 10.39
CA TRP A 25 10.61 4.36 11.56
C TRP A 25 9.86 5.66 11.19
N LEU A 26 10.26 6.31 10.09
CA LEU A 26 9.57 7.50 9.59
C LEU A 26 8.12 7.18 9.18
N ALA A 27 7.89 6.08 8.47
CA ALA A 27 6.56 5.64 8.06
C ALA A 27 5.68 5.29 9.26
N ALA A 28 6.23 4.56 10.25
CA ALA A 28 5.51 4.24 11.48
C ALA A 28 5.17 5.50 12.28
N GLY A 29 6.11 6.43 12.42
CA GLY A 29 5.90 7.71 13.09
C GLY A 29 4.83 8.56 12.40
N LEU A 30 4.88 8.65 11.08
CA LEU A 30 3.88 9.37 10.28
C LEU A 30 2.49 8.76 10.43
N LEU A 31 2.38 7.44 10.37
CA LEU A 31 1.09 6.75 10.53
C LEU A 31 0.50 6.99 11.92
N THR A 32 1.31 6.86 12.98
CA THR A 32 0.86 7.14 14.34
C THR A 32 0.46 8.60 14.50
N PHE A 33 1.23 9.54 13.91
CA PHE A 33 0.93 10.96 13.97
C PHE A 33 -0.44 11.27 13.34
N ILE A 34 -0.75 10.69 12.17
CA ILE A 34 -2.05 10.87 11.51
C ILE A 34 -3.20 10.37 12.40
N PHE A 35 -3.06 9.21 13.04
CA PHE A 35 -4.08 8.67 13.94
C PHE A 35 -4.23 9.47 15.22
N MET A 36 -3.12 10.02 15.74
CA MET A 36 -3.10 10.76 17.00
C MET A 36 -3.47 12.23 16.83
N LEU A 37 -3.38 12.83 15.64
CA LEU A 37 -3.90 14.19 15.39
C LEU A 37 -5.40 14.33 15.70
N ARG A 38 -6.15 13.22 15.68
CA ARG A 38 -7.60 13.20 15.94
C ARG A 38 -7.95 13.08 17.43
N ARG A 39 -7.03 12.61 18.27
CA ARG A 39 -7.26 12.34 19.69
C ARG A 39 -6.26 13.20 20.46
N SER A 40 -6.68 13.95 21.46
CA SER A 40 -5.76 14.59 22.43
C SER A 40 -5.06 13.52 23.28
N ALA A 41 -4.34 12.61 22.62
CA ALA A 41 -3.75 11.43 23.21
C ALA A 41 -2.38 11.80 23.75
N ASP A 42 -2.09 11.29 24.95
CA ASP A 42 -0.80 11.41 25.58
C ASP A 42 0.32 10.90 24.66
N ILE A 43 1.47 11.55 24.72
CA ILE A 43 2.66 11.22 23.90
C ILE A 43 3.10 9.76 24.12
N LEU A 44 2.85 9.22 25.31
CA LEU A 44 3.33 7.90 25.73
C LEU A 44 2.65 6.73 24.98
N PRO A 45 1.30 6.66 24.88
CA PRO A 45 0.63 5.73 23.97
C PRO A 45 1.11 5.80 22.51
N ALA A 46 1.33 7.01 21.98
CA ALA A 46 1.80 7.21 20.60
C ALA A 46 3.22 6.65 20.40
N ALA A 47 4.13 6.90 21.34
CA ALA A 47 5.49 6.38 21.29
C ALA A 47 5.53 4.84 21.37
N LEU A 48 4.69 4.25 22.23
CA LEU A 48 4.56 2.78 22.35
C LEU A 48 4.03 2.16 21.07
N PHE A 49 2.98 2.72 20.48
CA PHE A 49 2.39 2.20 19.24
C PHE A 49 3.37 2.29 18.07
N THR A 50 4.05 3.44 17.92
CA THR A 50 5.09 3.64 16.89
C THR A 50 6.21 2.62 17.03
N SER A 51 6.71 2.43 18.26
CA SER A 51 7.79 1.49 18.53
C SER A 51 7.37 0.04 18.25
N MET A 52 6.15 -0.33 18.64
CA MET A 52 5.59 -1.66 18.38
C MET A 52 5.45 -1.92 16.87
N LEU A 53 4.92 -0.96 16.11
CA LEU A 53 4.75 -1.06 14.66
C LEU A 53 6.11 -1.15 13.96
N ALA A 54 7.06 -0.27 14.28
CA ALA A 54 8.40 -0.30 13.71
C ALA A 54 9.12 -1.61 14.02
N PHE A 55 9.03 -2.11 15.26
CA PHE A 55 9.60 -3.40 15.65
C PHE A 55 8.97 -4.57 14.88
N MET A 56 7.65 -4.57 14.70
CA MET A 56 6.93 -5.61 13.96
C MET A 56 7.32 -5.64 12.47
N VAL A 57 7.38 -4.48 11.83
CA VAL A 57 7.75 -4.36 10.41
C VAL A 57 9.22 -4.74 10.21
N THR A 58 10.14 -4.20 11.02
CA THR A 58 11.57 -4.55 10.92
C THR A 58 11.83 -6.03 11.24
N GLY A 59 11.12 -6.62 12.19
CA GLY A 59 11.20 -8.05 12.49
C GLY A 59 10.73 -8.92 11.31
N THR A 60 9.64 -8.52 10.65
CA THR A 60 9.14 -9.19 9.44
C THR A 60 10.15 -9.10 8.31
N LEU A 61 10.73 -7.92 8.08
CA LEU A 61 11.77 -7.70 7.06
C LEU A 61 13.06 -8.49 7.36
N ALA A 62 13.47 -8.57 8.63
CA ALA A 62 14.64 -9.35 9.04
C ALA A 62 14.46 -10.84 8.78
N ARG A 63 13.29 -11.40 9.12
CA ARG A 63 12.93 -12.80 8.82
C ARG A 63 12.84 -13.05 7.32
N TYR A 64 12.22 -12.13 6.59
CA TYR A 64 12.10 -12.21 5.14
C TYR A 64 13.48 -12.23 4.47
N ARG A 65 14.40 -11.37 4.93
CA ARG A 65 15.80 -11.39 4.47
C ARG A 65 16.48 -12.72 4.78
N ALA A 66 16.37 -13.22 6.00
CA ALA A 66 16.98 -14.49 6.39
C ALA A 66 16.44 -15.67 5.54
N ALA A 67 15.14 -15.66 5.21
CA ALA A 67 14.54 -16.64 4.32
C ALA A 67 15.09 -16.55 2.88
N LEU A 68 15.31 -15.34 2.37
CA LEU A 68 15.96 -15.14 1.07
C LEU A 68 17.43 -15.56 1.08
N ASP A 69 18.20 -15.20 2.11
CA ASP A 69 19.60 -15.60 2.26
C ASP A 69 19.73 -17.13 2.34
N LYS A 70 18.79 -17.82 3.01
CA LYS A 70 18.72 -19.29 3.02
C LYS A 70 18.49 -19.87 1.61
N ARG A 71 17.62 -19.28 0.80
CA ARG A 71 17.36 -19.72 -0.59
C ARG A 71 18.55 -19.47 -1.51
N ILE A 72 19.28 -18.37 -1.29
CA ILE A 72 20.47 -18.02 -2.06
C ILE A 72 21.61 -19.03 -1.80
N ASN A 73 21.73 -19.52 -0.57
CA ASN A 73 22.80 -20.42 -0.13
C ASN A 73 22.41 -21.92 -0.19
N ALA A 74 21.22 -22.25 -0.67
CA ALA A 74 20.80 -23.65 -0.80
C ALA A 74 21.61 -24.33 -1.92
N GLU A 75 22.21 -25.49 -1.62
CA GLU A 75 23.01 -26.26 -2.58
C GLU A 75 22.15 -26.80 -3.74
N ASP A 76 20.94 -27.28 -3.43
CA ASP A 76 19.95 -27.72 -4.43
C ASP A 76 19.00 -26.59 -4.83
N SER A 77 19.46 -25.66 -5.67
CA SER A 77 18.59 -24.63 -6.23
C SER A 77 17.81 -25.19 -7.42
N PHE A 78 16.49 -25.31 -7.29
CA PHE A 78 15.61 -25.66 -8.41
C PHE A 78 15.38 -24.47 -9.35
N THR A 79 14.94 -24.73 -10.57
CA THR A 79 14.64 -23.73 -11.60
C THR A 79 13.15 -23.37 -11.65
N TRP A 80 12.88 -22.11 -11.97
CA TRP A 80 11.57 -21.57 -12.28
C TRP A 80 11.47 -21.28 -13.78
N THR A 81 10.36 -21.63 -14.39
CA THR A 81 9.98 -21.16 -15.72
C THR A 81 9.38 -19.76 -15.58
N VAL A 82 9.92 -18.81 -16.33
CA VAL A 82 9.49 -17.42 -16.37
C VAL A 82 8.60 -17.22 -17.58
N SER A 83 7.34 -16.86 -17.37
CA SER A 83 6.45 -16.42 -18.43
C SER A 83 6.27 -14.91 -18.42
N VAL A 84 6.33 -14.29 -19.59
CA VAL A 84 6.05 -12.86 -19.79
C VAL A 84 4.79 -12.75 -20.63
N ASN A 85 3.76 -12.09 -20.11
CA ASN A 85 2.43 -11.99 -20.75
C ASN A 85 1.82 -13.35 -21.12
N GLY A 86 2.11 -14.38 -20.32
CA GLY A 86 1.59 -15.74 -20.53
C GLY A 86 2.40 -16.59 -21.51
N VAL A 87 3.49 -16.08 -22.07
CA VAL A 87 4.40 -16.84 -22.95
C VAL A 87 5.68 -17.16 -22.18
N ASP A 88 6.11 -18.42 -22.21
CA ASP A 88 7.37 -18.84 -21.58
C ASP A 88 8.55 -18.18 -22.28
N ALA A 89 9.28 -17.36 -21.52
CA ALA A 89 10.34 -16.50 -22.02
C ALA A 89 11.75 -17.00 -21.61
N GLY A 90 11.84 -17.84 -20.59
CA GLY A 90 13.11 -18.41 -20.14
C GLY A 90 13.02 -19.06 -18.76
N GLU A 91 14.17 -19.44 -18.21
CA GLU A 91 14.28 -20.05 -16.89
C GLU A 91 15.20 -19.27 -15.97
N ILE A 92 14.92 -19.31 -14.67
CA ILE A 92 15.74 -18.68 -13.64
C ILE A 92 15.87 -19.60 -12.42
N SER A 93 17.08 -19.75 -11.88
CA SER A 93 17.27 -20.52 -10.65
C SER A 93 16.65 -19.81 -9.44
N ASP A 94 16.14 -20.57 -8.47
CA ASP A 94 15.54 -20.04 -7.24
C ASP A 94 16.52 -19.14 -6.48
N ALA A 95 17.79 -19.54 -6.40
CA ALA A 95 18.84 -18.76 -5.76
C ALA A 95 19.04 -17.40 -6.46
N ARG A 96 18.99 -17.36 -7.79
CA ARG A 96 19.12 -16.11 -8.56
C ARG A 96 17.89 -15.23 -8.39
N TYR A 97 16.69 -15.81 -8.42
CA TYR A 97 15.45 -15.08 -8.16
C TYR A 97 15.41 -14.49 -6.73
N ALA A 98 15.79 -15.27 -5.72
CA ALA A 98 15.88 -14.82 -4.34
C ALA A 98 16.88 -13.67 -4.17
N ARG A 99 18.01 -13.71 -4.89
CA ARG A 99 19.00 -12.61 -4.92
C ARG A 99 18.43 -11.32 -5.52
N ILE A 100 17.70 -11.42 -6.63
CA ILE A 100 17.02 -10.27 -7.25
C ILE A 100 16.05 -9.65 -6.24
N ARG A 101 15.17 -10.46 -5.62
CA ARG A 101 14.21 -9.95 -4.63
C ARG A 101 14.92 -9.29 -3.44
N ARG A 102 15.97 -9.90 -2.90
CA ARG A 102 16.75 -9.31 -1.81
C ARG A 102 17.28 -7.92 -2.20
N ASN A 103 17.87 -7.78 -3.37
CA ASN A 103 18.42 -6.50 -3.81
C ASN A 103 17.33 -5.45 -3.98
N VAL A 104 16.18 -5.83 -4.54
CA VAL A 104 15.03 -4.94 -4.75
C VAL A 104 14.38 -4.52 -3.43
N PHE A 105 14.05 -5.46 -2.54
CA PHE A 105 13.36 -5.15 -1.28
C PHE A 105 14.21 -4.35 -0.28
N PHE A 106 15.54 -4.37 -0.42
CA PHE A 106 16.45 -3.63 0.45
C PHE A 106 17.07 -2.40 -0.23
N ASP A 107 16.60 -2.01 -1.42
CA ASP A 107 16.97 -0.75 -2.06
C ASP A 107 16.08 0.41 -1.57
N VAL A 108 16.68 1.36 -0.86
CA VAL A 108 16.01 2.56 -0.35
C VAL A 108 15.38 3.42 -1.45
N ARG A 109 15.94 3.42 -2.66
CA ARG A 109 15.44 4.23 -3.79
C ARG A 109 14.04 3.81 -4.21
N LEU A 110 13.72 2.53 -4.07
CA LEU A 110 12.40 2.00 -4.38
C LEU A 110 11.36 2.41 -3.34
N TYR A 111 11.75 2.54 -2.07
CA TYR A 111 10.86 3.10 -1.04
C TYR A 111 10.52 4.56 -1.36
N VAL A 112 11.51 5.38 -1.73
CA VAL A 112 11.26 6.78 -2.14
C VAL A 112 10.34 6.82 -3.35
N SER A 113 10.60 5.99 -4.36
CA SER A 113 9.76 5.89 -5.57
C SER A 113 8.34 5.45 -5.25
N GLN A 114 8.15 4.52 -4.32
CA GLN A 114 6.84 4.07 -3.85
C GLN A 114 6.10 5.19 -3.12
N VAL A 115 6.78 5.97 -2.27
CA VAL A 115 6.20 7.13 -1.59
C VAL A 115 5.74 8.18 -2.60
N VAL A 116 6.60 8.55 -3.56
CA VAL A 116 6.23 9.49 -4.63
C VAL A 116 5.04 8.98 -5.44
N ASN A 117 5.02 7.69 -5.76
CA ASN A 117 3.90 7.05 -6.46
C ASN A 117 2.60 7.14 -5.64
N VAL A 118 2.64 6.82 -4.34
CA VAL A 118 1.47 6.94 -3.45
C VAL A 118 1.01 8.39 -3.33
N MET A 119 1.93 9.36 -3.20
CA MET A 119 1.60 10.78 -3.18
C MET A 119 0.95 11.24 -4.49
N GLY A 120 1.45 10.75 -5.63
CA GLY A 120 0.83 11.01 -6.94
C GLY A 120 -0.55 10.37 -7.09
N CYS A 121 -0.80 9.21 -6.47
CA CYS A 121 -2.13 8.61 -6.40
C CYS A 121 -3.07 9.43 -5.53
N LEU A 122 -2.60 9.88 -4.36
CA LEU A 122 -3.37 10.72 -3.44
C LEU A 122 -3.73 12.05 -4.10
N TYR A 123 -2.78 12.70 -4.79
CA TYR A 123 -3.04 13.93 -5.52
C TYR A 123 -4.12 13.74 -6.58
N ARG A 124 -4.02 12.69 -7.40
CA ARG A 124 -5.05 12.35 -8.41
C ARG A 124 -6.40 12.02 -7.78
N ALA A 125 -6.42 11.39 -6.61
CA ALA A 125 -7.64 11.11 -5.88
C ALA A 125 -8.31 12.39 -5.35
N VAL A 126 -7.52 13.31 -4.78
CA VAL A 126 -8.00 14.62 -4.30
C VAL A 126 -8.48 15.50 -5.45
N ASP A 127 -7.73 15.58 -6.54
CA ASP A 127 -8.13 16.29 -7.75
C ASP A 127 -9.47 15.77 -8.28
N SER A 128 -9.60 14.45 -8.37
CA SER A 128 -10.86 13.80 -8.76
C SER A 128 -12.01 14.11 -7.78
N LEU A 129 -11.73 14.20 -6.47
CA LEU A 129 -12.72 14.54 -5.45
C LEU A 129 -13.20 15.99 -5.59
N ILE A 130 -12.28 16.94 -5.84
CA ILE A 130 -12.60 18.38 -6.02
C ILE A 130 -13.60 18.57 -7.16
N TRP A 131 -13.45 17.83 -8.26
CA TRP A 131 -14.40 17.88 -9.39
C TRP A 131 -15.69 17.11 -9.12
N THR A 132 -15.65 16.04 -8.33
CA THR A 132 -16.83 15.21 -8.04
C THR A 132 -17.73 15.85 -6.98
N LEU A 133 -17.18 16.59 -6.02
CA LEU A 133 -17.92 17.18 -4.90
C LEU A 133 -19.05 18.14 -5.35
N PRO A 134 -18.83 19.13 -6.24
CA PRO A 134 -19.90 20.00 -6.71
C PRO A 134 -21.03 19.23 -7.39
N ILE A 135 -20.70 18.19 -8.16
CA ILE A 135 -21.67 17.32 -8.83
C ILE A 135 -22.49 16.57 -7.79
N LEU A 136 -21.84 15.98 -6.78
CA LEU A 136 -22.48 15.29 -5.67
C LEU A 136 -23.41 16.21 -4.87
N VAL A 137 -22.96 17.42 -4.55
CA VAL A 137 -23.74 18.42 -3.80
C VAL A 137 -24.95 18.86 -4.62
N PHE A 138 -24.76 19.16 -5.91
CA PHE A 138 -25.85 19.58 -6.80
C PHE A 138 -26.92 18.49 -6.94
N TRP A 139 -26.52 17.26 -7.27
CA TRP A 139 -27.47 16.16 -7.44
C TRP A 139 -28.07 15.69 -6.12
N GLY A 140 -27.33 15.77 -5.02
CA GLY A 140 -27.85 15.53 -3.67
C GLY A 140 -28.92 16.56 -3.29
N ALA A 141 -28.68 17.84 -3.56
CA ALA A 141 -29.65 18.92 -3.36
C ALA A 141 -30.90 18.74 -4.23
N ALA A 142 -30.73 18.43 -5.52
CA ALA A 142 -31.83 18.15 -6.43
C ALA A 142 -32.66 16.94 -5.96
N GLY A 143 -32.00 15.86 -5.52
CA GLY A 143 -32.67 14.70 -4.94
C GLY A 143 -33.49 15.04 -3.70
N CYS A 144 -32.91 15.79 -2.76
CA CYS A 144 -33.64 16.28 -1.58
C CYS A 144 -34.83 17.16 -1.98
N TYR A 145 -34.68 18.04 -2.97
CA TYR A 145 -35.78 18.88 -3.44
C TYR A 145 -36.96 18.06 -3.99
N PHE A 146 -36.70 17.02 -4.79
CA PHE A 146 -37.77 16.20 -5.40
C PHE A 146 -38.37 15.17 -4.44
N PHE A 147 -37.56 14.55 -3.58
CA PHE A 147 -37.99 13.43 -2.73
C PHE A 147 -38.27 13.81 -1.28
N ALA A 148 -37.71 14.92 -0.78
CA ALA A 148 -37.86 15.40 0.60
C ALA A 148 -37.92 16.93 0.67
N PRO A 149 -38.89 17.58 -0.01
CA PRO A 149 -38.93 19.03 -0.19
C PRO A 149 -38.96 19.81 1.13
N GLU A 150 -39.62 19.28 2.17
CA GLU A 150 -39.63 19.91 3.49
C GLU A 150 -38.24 19.93 4.13
N SER A 151 -37.53 18.80 4.12
CA SER A 151 -36.15 18.72 4.63
C SER A 151 -35.20 19.64 3.86
N PHE A 152 -35.40 19.75 2.55
CA PHE A 152 -34.64 20.69 1.72
C PHE A 152 -34.90 22.14 2.11
N ALA A 153 -36.18 22.53 2.29
CA ALA A 153 -36.55 23.87 2.71
C ALA A 153 -35.99 24.22 4.11
N THR A 154 -36.06 23.28 5.06
CA THR A 154 -35.46 23.45 6.39
C THR A 154 -33.94 23.64 6.32
N ALA A 155 -33.25 22.83 5.53
CA ALA A 155 -31.80 22.96 5.36
C ALA A 155 -31.41 24.30 4.71
N LEU A 156 -32.15 24.73 3.70
CA LEU A 156 -31.92 26.01 3.03
C LEU A 156 -32.14 27.20 3.99
N HIS A 157 -33.21 27.17 4.78
CA HIS A 157 -33.46 28.18 5.80
C HIS A 157 -32.36 28.21 6.85
N ALA A 158 -31.91 27.04 7.32
CA ALA A 158 -30.80 26.94 8.28
C ALA A 158 -29.50 27.54 7.74
N ILE A 159 -29.20 27.37 6.45
CA ILE A 159 -28.03 28.00 5.79
C ILE A 159 -28.17 29.52 5.74
N GLN A 160 -29.39 30.04 5.52
CA GLN A 160 -29.64 31.48 5.44
C GLN A 160 -29.55 32.18 6.81
N THR A 161 -29.91 31.49 7.90
CA THR A 161 -29.92 32.05 9.25
C THR A 161 -28.68 31.72 10.07
N VAL A 162 -27.70 31.00 9.50
CA VAL A 162 -26.53 30.53 10.24
C VAL A 162 -25.71 31.70 10.77
N THR A 163 -25.42 31.66 12.07
CA THR A 163 -24.50 32.61 12.70
C THR A 163 -23.05 32.17 12.52
N LYS A 164 -22.10 33.09 12.73
CA LYS A 164 -20.66 32.76 12.65
C LYS A 164 -20.26 31.68 13.66
N ASP A 165 -20.82 31.74 14.86
CA ASP A 165 -20.49 30.81 15.95
C ASP A 165 -21.03 29.40 15.65
N GLU A 166 -22.24 29.30 15.10
CA GLU A 166 -22.81 28.03 14.63
C GLU A 166 -22.01 27.43 13.47
N LEU A 167 -21.52 28.28 12.56
CA LEU A 167 -20.68 27.81 11.46
C LEU A 167 -19.37 27.22 11.96
N VAL A 168 -18.70 27.88 12.91
CA VAL A 168 -17.46 27.38 13.53
C VAL A 168 -17.72 26.08 14.30
N ALA A 169 -18.83 26.01 15.03
CA ALA A 169 -19.24 24.80 15.75
C ALA A 169 -19.54 23.61 14.81
N ALA A 170 -19.97 23.88 13.57
CA ALA A 170 -20.28 22.86 12.57
C ALA A 170 -19.05 22.31 11.81
N ILE A 171 -17.89 22.99 11.86
CA ILE A 171 -16.67 22.59 11.14
C ILE A 171 -16.29 21.12 11.42
N PRO A 172 -16.25 20.64 12.68
CA PRO A 172 -15.88 19.24 12.95
C PRO A 172 -16.85 18.24 12.31
N ALA A 173 -18.15 18.54 12.30
CA ALA A 173 -19.16 17.71 11.67
C ALA A 173 -19.00 17.70 10.14
N ALA A 174 -18.76 18.87 9.53
CA ALA A 174 -18.50 19.00 8.09
C ALA A 174 -17.23 18.25 7.66
N VAL A 175 -16.15 18.34 8.43
CA VAL A 175 -14.91 17.58 8.18
C VAL A 175 -15.16 16.07 8.29
N ASN A 176 -15.90 15.61 9.30
CA ASN A 176 -16.24 14.20 9.43
C ASN A 176 -17.08 13.69 8.25
N LEU A 177 -18.07 14.49 7.81
CA LEU A 177 -18.87 14.17 6.63
C LEU A 177 -18.01 14.11 5.37
N LEU A 178 -17.12 15.09 5.17
CA LEU A 178 -16.20 15.12 4.03
C LEU A 178 -15.29 13.89 4.00
N VAL A 179 -14.74 13.51 5.15
CA VAL A 179 -13.91 12.28 5.28
C VAL A 179 -14.74 11.05 4.93
N MET A 180 -15.96 10.93 5.46
CA MET A 180 -16.84 9.79 5.18
C MET A 180 -17.19 9.68 3.68
N VAL A 181 -17.59 10.79 3.06
CA VAL A 181 -17.91 10.85 1.63
C VAL A 181 -16.68 10.54 0.78
N SER A 182 -15.50 11.03 1.17
CA SER A 182 -14.23 10.73 0.49
C SER A 182 -13.90 9.25 0.55
N PHE A 183 -14.04 8.61 1.71
CA PHE A 183 -13.84 7.16 1.85
C PHE A 183 -14.82 6.37 0.99
N MET A 184 -16.11 6.74 1.00
CA MET A 184 -17.12 6.09 0.18
C MET A 184 -16.80 6.24 -1.32
N TYR A 185 -16.41 7.43 -1.75
CA TYR A 185 -15.98 7.70 -3.12
C TYR A 185 -14.78 6.85 -3.53
N LEU A 186 -13.76 6.75 -2.67
CA LEU A 186 -12.58 5.92 -2.93
C LEU A 186 -12.95 4.43 -3.03
N MET A 187 -13.79 3.94 -2.12
CA MET A 187 -14.28 2.55 -2.14
C MET A 187 -15.03 2.22 -3.45
N VAL A 188 -15.99 3.06 -3.83
CA VAL A 188 -16.75 2.89 -5.08
C VAL A 188 -15.82 2.98 -6.30
N SER A 189 -14.86 3.91 -6.29
CA SER A 189 -13.88 4.07 -7.35
C SER A 189 -12.98 2.83 -7.49
N MET A 190 -12.55 2.25 -6.37
CA MET A 190 -11.74 1.02 -6.36
C MET A 190 -12.54 -0.18 -6.89
N VAL A 191 -13.79 -0.36 -6.46
CA VAL A 191 -14.69 -1.41 -6.99
C VAL A 191 -14.95 -1.21 -8.48
N GLY A 192 -15.07 0.04 -8.93
CA GLY A 192 -15.20 0.40 -10.35
C GLY A 192 -13.91 0.27 -11.18
N GLY A 193 -12.82 -0.29 -10.62
CA GLY A 193 -11.56 -0.53 -11.32
C GLY A 193 -10.67 0.70 -11.51
N ARG A 194 -10.98 1.82 -10.84
CA ARG A 194 -10.19 3.06 -10.95
C ARG A 194 -8.97 2.98 -10.04
N ASN A 195 -7.80 2.76 -10.64
CA ASN A 195 -6.57 2.51 -9.89
C ASN A 195 -5.78 3.76 -9.50
N PHE A 196 -6.28 4.97 -9.74
CA PHE A 196 -5.59 6.27 -9.51
C PHE A 196 -4.11 6.27 -9.95
N GLY A 197 -3.77 5.43 -10.94
CA GLY A 197 -2.43 5.10 -11.42
C GLY A 197 -1.44 4.63 -10.35
N PHE A 198 -1.91 3.84 -9.38
CA PHE A 198 -1.07 3.10 -8.45
C PHE A 198 -0.30 2.00 -9.16
N VAL A 199 1.03 2.11 -9.11
CA VAL A 199 1.95 1.06 -9.56
C VAL A 199 2.78 0.59 -8.37
N ASN A 200 2.88 -0.71 -8.15
CA ASN A 200 3.81 -1.26 -7.15
C ASN A 200 5.24 -1.23 -7.71
N ARG A 201 6.06 -0.28 -7.24
CA ARG A 201 7.43 -0.08 -7.71
C ARG A 201 8.36 -1.24 -7.36
N PHE A 202 8.06 -2.00 -6.32
CA PHE A 202 8.82 -3.19 -5.98
C PHE A 202 8.57 -4.31 -6.99
N ASP A 203 7.32 -4.58 -7.33
CA ASP A 203 6.98 -5.63 -8.31
C ASP A 203 7.50 -5.28 -9.70
N GLU A 204 7.42 -4.00 -10.09
CA GLU A 204 7.98 -3.49 -11.34
C GLU A 204 9.50 -3.70 -11.40
N ALA A 205 10.22 -3.38 -10.31
CA ALA A 205 11.66 -3.58 -10.22
C ALA A 205 12.06 -5.07 -10.24
N VAL A 206 11.36 -5.94 -9.50
CA VAL A 206 11.58 -7.40 -9.57
C VAL A 206 11.35 -7.90 -10.99
N ALA A 207 10.24 -7.50 -11.63
CA ALA A 207 9.93 -7.91 -13.00
C ALA A 207 10.97 -7.44 -14.01
N ALA A 208 11.46 -6.20 -13.88
CA ALA A 208 12.52 -5.66 -14.73
C ALA A 208 13.83 -6.45 -14.57
N ASP A 209 14.25 -6.72 -13.35
CA ASP A 209 15.51 -7.44 -13.09
C ASP A 209 15.43 -8.93 -13.45
N VAL A 210 14.26 -9.57 -13.29
CA VAL A 210 14.04 -10.93 -13.78
C VAL A 210 14.13 -10.98 -15.30
N ARG A 211 13.51 -10.04 -16.02
CA ARG A 211 13.59 -9.97 -17.49
C ARG A 211 15.03 -9.76 -17.98
N ARG A 212 15.78 -8.87 -17.34
CA ARG A 212 17.22 -8.69 -17.60
C ARG A 212 18.00 -9.97 -17.34
N ALA A 213 17.67 -10.72 -16.30
CA ALA A 213 18.36 -11.96 -15.96
C ALA A 213 18.20 -13.06 -17.03
N ILE A 214 17.07 -13.09 -17.73
CA ILE A 214 16.76 -14.04 -18.82
C ILE A 214 16.97 -13.43 -20.22
N ASN A 215 17.52 -12.22 -20.33
CA ASN A 215 17.68 -11.46 -21.59
C ASN A 215 16.38 -11.32 -22.40
N CYS A 216 15.23 -11.19 -21.74
CA CYS A 216 13.95 -11.03 -22.42
C CYS A 216 13.68 -9.54 -22.70
N PRO A 217 13.55 -9.11 -23.97
CA PRO A 217 13.25 -7.73 -24.33
C PRO A 217 11.76 -7.36 -24.15
N ALA A 218 10.89 -8.36 -23.97
CA ALA A 218 9.45 -8.11 -23.87
C ALA A 218 9.10 -7.36 -22.57
N GLU A 219 8.18 -6.42 -22.66
CA GLU A 219 7.61 -5.73 -21.50
C GLU A 219 6.27 -6.33 -21.09
N GLY A 220 5.98 -6.29 -19.78
CA GLY A 220 4.70 -6.71 -19.24
C GLY A 220 4.79 -7.61 -18.01
N TYR A 221 3.75 -8.40 -17.79
CA TYR A 221 3.57 -9.16 -16.57
C TYR A 221 4.44 -10.41 -16.57
N VAL A 222 5.46 -10.39 -15.70
CA VAL A 222 6.33 -11.54 -15.45
C VAL A 222 5.65 -12.46 -14.44
N ASN A 223 5.50 -13.75 -14.71
CA ASN A 223 5.04 -14.79 -13.79
C ASN A 223 6.09 -15.90 -13.68
N LEU A 224 6.25 -16.46 -12.48
CA LEU A 224 7.15 -17.60 -12.25
C LEU A 224 6.30 -18.81 -11.87
N HIS A 225 6.53 -19.90 -12.57
CA HIS A 225 5.86 -21.17 -12.33
C HIS A 225 6.82 -22.33 -12.54
N ARG A 226 6.50 -23.47 -11.94
CA ARG A 226 7.22 -24.72 -12.15
C ARG A 226 6.21 -25.87 -12.13
N TRP A 227 6.49 -26.91 -12.91
CA TRP A 227 5.70 -28.14 -12.88
C TRP A 227 6.32 -29.09 -11.87
N LEU A 228 5.53 -29.52 -10.89
CA LEU A 228 5.99 -30.47 -9.86
C LEU A 228 4.92 -31.55 -9.68
N ASN A 229 5.27 -32.80 -10.00
CA ASN A 229 4.38 -33.96 -9.92
C ASN A 229 3.02 -33.75 -10.63
N GLY A 230 3.03 -33.17 -11.84
CA GLY A 230 1.82 -32.89 -12.61
C GLY A 230 0.98 -31.69 -12.12
N SER A 231 1.41 -31.00 -11.06
CA SER A 231 0.78 -29.78 -10.56
C SER A 231 1.59 -28.54 -10.93
N LEU A 232 0.92 -27.50 -11.41
CA LEU A 232 1.52 -26.18 -11.63
C LEU A 232 1.72 -25.51 -10.27
N GLN A 233 2.96 -25.47 -9.79
CA GLN A 233 3.31 -24.65 -8.64
C GLN A 233 3.68 -23.26 -9.13
N GLN A 234 2.87 -22.28 -8.77
CA GLN A 234 3.27 -20.88 -8.89
C GLN A 234 4.15 -20.51 -7.71
N SER A 235 4.94 -19.45 -7.84
CA SER A 235 5.60 -18.87 -6.68
C SER A 235 4.54 -18.54 -5.64
N ARG A 236 4.54 -19.28 -4.52
CA ARG A 236 3.58 -19.24 -3.37
C ARG A 236 3.32 -17.82 -2.83
N GLU A 237 4.17 -16.88 -3.22
CA GLU A 237 4.18 -15.47 -2.86
C GLU A 237 3.29 -14.61 -3.79
N ARG A 238 2.49 -15.23 -4.68
CA ARG A 238 1.47 -14.55 -5.52
C ARG A 238 0.04 -15.05 -5.32
N ASP A 239 -0.17 -16.11 -4.55
CA ASP A 239 -1.51 -16.65 -4.29
C ASP A 239 -2.43 -15.59 -3.62
N HIS A 240 -1.83 -14.61 -2.93
CA HIS A 240 -2.55 -13.48 -2.30
C HIS A 240 -3.03 -12.42 -3.29
N LEU A 241 -2.43 -12.30 -4.49
CA LEU A 241 -2.81 -11.29 -5.49
C LEU A 241 -3.84 -11.80 -6.49
N ARG A 242 -4.08 -13.12 -6.56
CA ARG A 242 -5.13 -13.74 -7.39
C ARG A 242 -6.47 -13.87 -6.67
N ALA A 243 -6.48 -13.92 -5.33
CA ALA A 243 -7.71 -13.99 -4.55
C ALA A 243 -8.55 -12.70 -4.62
N GLU A 244 -7.98 -11.58 -5.08
CA GLU A 244 -8.69 -10.28 -5.23
C GLU A 244 -9.12 -9.98 -6.68
N LYS A 245 -8.85 -10.88 -7.63
CA LYS A 245 -9.23 -10.72 -9.05
C LYS A 245 -10.18 -11.80 -9.56
N GLY A 246 -10.75 -12.59 -8.66
CA GLY A 246 -11.80 -13.57 -8.95
C GLY A 246 -13.17 -13.02 -8.56
#